data_AF-A0A2V7KHJ3-F1
#
_entry.id   AF-A0A2V7KHJ3-F1
#
_cell.length_a   1.000
_cell.length_b   1.000
_cell.length_c   1.000
_cell.angle_alpha   90.00
_cell.angle_beta   90.00
_cell.angle_gamma   90.00
#
_symmetry.space_group_name_H-M   'P 1'
#
loop_
_entity.id
_entity.type
_entity.pdbx_description
1 polymer ?
#
loop_
_entity_poly.entity_id
_entity_poly.type
_entity_poly.pdbx_seq_one_letter_code
_entity_poly.pdbx_strand_id
1 'polypeptide(L)'
;AMEAVITANISLEDSFQRIERLANRLVDWGDFRIYRLHDGELSLAHRSARGREGRGEPSSDTKHLRNEVATHGETVVIDDVTRDKRVADAPLEVQSLVIVPLRFGDQIIGTLELEHHKKHCYRRQDILTITTFASQLATAVHITDLRRPLVETVERMTRQLATIAQTAEALKRAASAVAQSTGVIREGVRREEGEVSGGLEATESLAQVSRRVSDDGAGAARASTAASDVASRNRTQIREAIERLVALKAFVGESSTKVQQLGQTSRRITGFIASIRELADMTNLLSLNAAIEAARAGKHGKGFGVVADEVRRLAEQSATAAVEAGDLVQDIHTQVGEVVEQMRRGQVNVGDVEELSAAALEALDAIVAATAEATAHAGRITAAAGEQNQAFARLRERINAVATIAGQNRIEADDVATRAVQAAEGLTDLERATRDLEQVATMLRDLTRGFANVN
;
A
#
# COMPACT_ATOMS: atom_id res chain seq x y z
N ALA A 1 0.90 53.61 -68.44
CA ALA A 1 0.95 54.21 -67.08
C ALA A 1 -0.44 54.30 -66.45
N MET A 2 -1.23 53.22 -66.53
CA MET A 2 -2.57 53.09 -65.96
C MET A 2 -2.66 51.88 -65.00
N GLU A 3 -1.56 51.13 -64.85
CA GLU A 3 -1.46 49.85 -64.11
C GLU A 3 -0.68 49.92 -62.79
N ALA A 4 -0.10 51.07 -62.42
CA ALA A 4 0.60 51.21 -61.15
C ALA A 4 -0.27 51.99 -60.15
N VAL A 5 -0.34 51.51 -58.91
CA VAL A 5 -1.15 52.01 -57.78
C VAL A 5 -2.57 51.43 -57.67
N ILE A 6 -2.65 50.09 -57.63
CA ILE A 6 -3.84 49.33 -57.17
C ILE A 6 -3.42 48.46 -55.98
N THR A 7 -2.84 49.07 -54.94
CA THR A 7 -2.15 48.31 -53.86
C THR A 7 -2.54 48.72 -52.45
N ALA A 8 -3.51 49.62 -52.28
CA ALA A 8 -3.91 50.06 -50.95
C ALA A 8 -5.40 49.84 -50.82
N ASN A 9 -5.82 48.86 -50.03
CA ASN A 9 -7.10 48.77 -49.32
C ASN A 9 -8.15 49.79 -49.79
N ILE A 10 -8.60 49.67 -51.05
CA ILE A 10 -9.42 50.70 -51.69
C ILE A 10 -10.77 50.56 -51.02
N SER A 11 -11.10 51.52 -50.15
CA SER A 11 -12.44 51.60 -49.61
C SER A 11 -13.41 51.73 -50.79
N LEU A 12 -14.65 51.27 -50.64
CA LEU A 12 -15.64 51.43 -51.70
C LEU A 12 -15.73 52.90 -52.17
N GLU A 13 -15.52 53.82 -51.23
CA GLU A 13 -15.36 55.25 -51.41
C GLU A 13 -14.19 55.64 -52.34
N ASP A 14 -13.00 55.06 -52.16
CA ASP A 14 -11.85 55.32 -53.05
C ASP A 14 -12.10 54.82 -54.48
N SER A 15 -12.84 53.71 -54.63
CA SER A 15 -13.27 53.19 -55.95
C SER A 15 -14.24 54.16 -56.61
N PHE A 16 -15.21 54.66 -55.84
CA PHE A 16 -16.16 55.67 -56.30
C PHE A 16 -15.45 56.95 -56.72
N GLN A 17 -14.54 57.48 -55.91
CA GLN A 17 -13.78 58.70 -56.22
C GLN A 17 -12.84 58.53 -57.44
N ARG A 18 -12.31 57.34 -57.68
CA ARG A 18 -11.45 57.07 -58.85
C ARG A 18 -12.27 57.01 -60.14
N ILE A 19 -13.41 56.32 -60.11
CA ILE A 19 -14.32 56.25 -61.25
C ILE A 19 -14.94 57.63 -61.51
N GLU A 20 -15.28 58.38 -60.47
CA GLU A 20 -15.70 59.79 -60.55
C GLU A 20 -14.65 60.65 -61.26
N ARG A 21 -13.36 60.54 -60.88
CA ARG A 21 -12.27 61.29 -61.54
C ARG A 21 -12.13 60.97 -63.03
N LEU A 22 -12.34 59.71 -63.41
CA LEU A 22 -12.30 59.28 -64.82
C LEU A 22 -13.53 59.77 -65.58
N ALA A 23 -14.71 59.66 -64.96
CA ALA A 23 -15.96 60.07 -65.55
C ALA A 23 -16.03 61.58 -65.79
N ASN A 24 -15.49 62.40 -64.88
CA ASN A 24 -15.54 63.86 -64.96
C ASN A 24 -14.78 64.41 -66.17
N ARG A 25 -13.78 63.65 -66.67
CA ARG A 25 -13.02 64.03 -67.87
C ARG A 25 -13.79 63.80 -69.17
N LEU A 26 -14.88 63.03 -69.11
CA LEU A 26 -15.61 62.53 -70.28
C LEU A 26 -17.07 62.97 -70.30
N VAL A 27 -17.66 63.22 -69.14
CA VAL A 27 -19.06 63.64 -68.98
C VAL A 27 -19.10 64.78 -67.97
N ASP A 28 -19.75 65.89 -68.33
CA ASP A 28 -19.97 67.01 -67.43
C ASP A 28 -21.25 66.81 -66.59
N TRP A 29 -21.22 67.19 -65.32
CA TRP A 29 -22.36 67.09 -64.42
C TRP A 29 -22.37 68.21 -63.38
N GLY A 30 -23.57 68.63 -63.00
CA GLY A 30 -23.83 69.48 -61.85
C GLY A 30 -23.87 68.70 -60.53
N ASP A 31 -24.39 67.47 -60.54
CA ASP A 31 -24.37 66.56 -59.38
C ASP A 31 -24.23 65.11 -59.86
N PHE A 32 -23.57 64.27 -59.07
CA PHE A 32 -23.33 62.85 -59.37
C PHE A 32 -23.56 62.05 -58.10
N ARG A 33 -24.48 61.08 -58.17
CA ARG A 33 -24.99 60.35 -57.00
C ARG A 33 -25.09 58.86 -57.32
N ILE A 34 -24.58 58.03 -56.42
CA ILE A 34 -24.70 56.58 -56.48
C ILE A 34 -25.66 56.16 -55.38
N TYR A 35 -26.71 55.46 -55.75
CA TYR A 35 -27.63 54.82 -54.81
C TYR A 35 -27.43 53.30 -54.87
N ARG A 36 -27.40 52.65 -53.71
CA ARG A 36 -27.31 51.19 -53.61
C ARG A 36 -28.67 50.62 -53.23
N LEU A 37 -29.03 49.52 -53.88
CA LEU A 37 -30.22 48.76 -53.59
C LEU A 37 -29.87 47.71 -52.53
N HIS A 38 -30.41 47.88 -51.32
CA HIS A 38 -30.29 46.92 -50.21
C HIS A 38 -31.68 46.61 -49.70
N ASP A 39 -32.02 45.32 -49.59
CA ASP A 39 -33.34 44.85 -49.11
C ASP A 39 -34.55 45.52 -49.79
N GLY A 40 -34.43 45.87 -51.07
CA GLY A 40 -35.49 46.50 -51.85
C GLY A 40 -35.58 48.03 -51.70
N GLU A 41 -34.72 48.65 -50.88
CA GLU A 41 -34.66 50.10 -50.71
C GLU A 41 -33.37 50.69 -51.31
N LEU A 42 -33.53 51.80 -52.03
CA LEU A 42 -32.40 52.59 -52.54
C LEU A 42 -31.94 53.61 -51.49
N SER A 43 -30.70 53.47 -51.05
CA SER A 43 -30.04 54.41 -50.15
C SER A 43 -28.88 55.12 -50.85
N LEU A 44 -28.69 56.41 -50.56
CA LEU A 44 -27.57 57.18 -51.11
C LEU A 44 -26.26 56.62 -50.56
N ALA A 45 -25.43 56.07 -51.45
CA ALA A 45 -24.17 55.44 -51.10
C ALA A 45 -22.97 56.36 -51.35
N HIS A 46 -23.04 57.23 -52.36
CA HIS A 46 -22.01 58.21 -52.66
C HIS A 46 -22.61 59.46 -53.31
N ARG A 47 -22.10 60.63 -52.96
CA ARG A 47 -22.34 61.87 -53.70
C ARG A 47 -21.00 62.50 -54.01
N SER A 48 -20.77 62.77 -55.29
CA SER A 48 -19.53 63.35 -55.79
C SER A 48 -19.21 64.67 -55.09
N ALA A 49 -17.95 64.85 -54.70
CA ALA A 49 -17.46 66.14 -54.20
C ALA A 49 -17.38 67.17 -55.35
N ARG A 50 -17.17 66.70 -56.59
CA ARG A 50 -17.18 67.52 -57.81
C ARG A 50 -18.61 67.74 -58.30
N GLY A 51 -18.98 68.99 -58.47
CA GLY A 51 -20.29 69.40 -58.96
C GLY A 51 -20.42 70.91 -58.90
N ARG A 52 -21.61 71.42 -59.21
CA ARG A 52 -21.90 72.86 -59.23
C ARG A 52 -21.67 73.50 -57.86
N GLU A 53 -21.14 74.74 -57.85
CA GLU A 53 -21.06 75.58 -56.65
C GLU A 53 -22.45 76.02 -56.18
N GLY A 54 -22.70 75.91 -54.87
CA GLY A 54 -23.99 76.26 -54.26
C GLY A 54 -25.11 75.22 -54.43
N ARG A 55 -24.79 73.96 -54.83
CA ARG A 55 -25.78 72.88 -54.91
C ARG A 55 -26.38 72.54 -53.54
N GLY A 56 -27.71 72.46 -53.46
CA GLY A 56 -28.44 72.07 -52.23
C GLY A 56 -28.44 70.56 -51.94
N GLU A 57 -29.24 70.14 -50.96
CA GLU A 57 -29.51 68.72 -50.69
C GLU A 57 -30.24 68.06 -51.89
N PRO A 58 -29.98 66.78 -52.20
CA PRO A 58 -30.66 66.09 -53.30
C PRO A 58 -32.17 66.06 -53.08
N SER A 59 -32.94 66.38 -54.12
CA SER A 59 -34.40 66.32 -54.03
C SER A 59 -34.91 64.88 -53.88
N SER A 60 -36.01 64.71 -53.12
CA SER A 60 -36.75 63.45 -53.06
C SER A 60 -37.55 63.16 -54.34
N ASP A 61 -37.74 64.13 -55.23
CA ASP A 61 -38.65 64.02 -56.38
C ASP A 61 -38.19 62.98 -57.40
N THR A 62 -36.89 62.73 -57.48
CA THR A 62 -36.32 61.72 -58.38
C THR A 62 -36.35 60.31 -57.77
N LYS A 63 -36.88 60.12 -56.55
CA LYS A 63 -36.96 58.81 -55.87
C LYS A 63 -37.80 57.80 -56.64
N HIS A 64 -38.95 58.20 -57.17
CA HIS A 64 -39.80 57.29 -57.96
C HIS A 64 -39.09 56.83 -59.24
N LEU A 65 -38.39 57.75 -59.92
CA LEU A 65 -37.59 57.45 -61.11
C LEU A 65 -36.43 56.50 -60.80
N ARG A 66 -35.73 56.70 -59.67
CA ARG A 66 -34.69 55.76 -59.23
C ARG A 66 -35.25 54.34 -59.00
N ASN A 67 -36.41 54.23 -58.37
CA ASN A 67 -37.07 52.94 -58.16
C ASN A 67 -37.52 52.29 -59.48
N GLU A 68 -38.00 53.08 -60.45
CA GLU A 68 -38.35 52.61 -61.79
C GLU A 68 -37.13 52.01 -62.50
N VAL A 69 -35.99 52.72 -62.49
CA VAL A 69 -34.71 52.26 -63.06
C VAL A 69 -34.20 51.02 -62.33
N ALA A 70 -34.30 50.96 -61.00
CA ALA A 70 -33.87 49.80 -60.22
C ALA A 70 -34.75 48.56 -60.45
N THR A 71 -36.02 48.74 -60.81
CA THR A 71 -36.98 47.64 -61.01
C THR A 71 -36.96 47.12 -62.45
N HIS A 72 -36.99 48.02 -63.44
CA HIS A 72 -37.08 47.66 -64.86
C HIS A 72 -35.71 47.60 -65.54
N GLY A 73 -34.70 48.27 -64.97
CA GLY A 73 -33.36 48.35 -65.53
C GLY A 73 -33.25 49.20 -66.80
N GLU A 74 -34.27 49.98 -67.12
CA GLU A 74 -34.23 50.91 -68.25
C GLU A 74 -33.64 52.24 -67.80
N THR A 75 -32.72 52.80 -68.59
CA THR A 75 -32.13 54.11 -68.30
C THR A 75 -33.18 55.20 -68.49
N VAL A 76 -33.37 56.03 -67.47
CA VAL A 76 -34.22 57.22 -67.56
C VAL A 76 -33.36 58.41 -67.97
N VAL A 77 -33.76 59.09 -69.05
CA VAL A 77 -33.15 60.34 -69.52
C VAL A 77 -34.23 61.40 -69.57
N ILE A 78 -33.98 62.54 -68.92
CA ILE A 78 -34.85 63.71 -68.96
C ILE A 78 -34.01 64.87 -69.50
N ASP A 79 -34.30 65.25 -70.74
CA ASP A 79 -33.62 66.34 -71.43
C ASP A 79 -34.04 67.74 -70.95
N ASP A 80 -35.28 67.87 -70.49
CA ASP A 80 -35.85 69.10 -69.95
C ASP A 80 -36.76 68.80 -68.75
N VAL A 81 -36.19 68.90 -67.55
CA VAL A 81 -36.89 68.61 -66.28
C VAL A 81 -38.11 69.53 -66.08
N THR A 82 -38.08 70.77 -66.57
CA THR A 82 -39.20 71.72 -66.42
C THR A 82 -40.45 71.34 -67.21
N ARG A 83 -40.33 70.37 -68.14
CA ARG A 83 -41.43 69.88 -68.97
C ARG A 83 -41.83 68.44 -68.67
N ASP A 84 -41.07 67.74 -67.83
CA ASP A 84 -41.30 66.34 -67.50
C ASP A 84 -42.19 66.21 -66.26
N LYS A 85 -43.40 65.69 -66.45
CA LYS A 85 -44.40 65.54 -65.38
C LYS A 85 -43.99 64.56 -64.28
N ARG A 86 -42.93 63.77 -64.49
CA ARG A 86 -42.43 62.80 -63.50
C ARG A 86 -41.61 63.46 -62.39
N VAL A 87 -41.23 64.73 -62.53
CA VAL A 87 -40.52 65.52 -61.52
C VAL A 87 -41.48 66.62 -61.02
N ALA A 88 -41.99 66.46 -59.80
CA ALA A 88 -43.10 67.27 -59.28
C ALA A 88 -42.68 68.72 -58.93
N ASP A 89 -41.53 68.87 -58.26
CA ASP A 89 -40.91 70.17 -57.98
C ASP A 89 -39.60 70.26 -58.78
N ALA A 90 -39.65 70.74 -60.02
CA ALA A 90 -38.45 70.99 -60.81
C ALA A 90 -37.67 72.15 -60.18
N PRO A 91 -36.54 71.93 -59.48
CA PRO A 91 -35.74 73.04 -59.00
C PRO A 91 -35.22 73.76 -60.26
N LEU A 92 -35.28 75.10 -60.30
CA LEU A 92 -34.74 75.90 -61.42
C LEU A 92 -33.25 75.59 -61.71
N GLU A 93 -32.60 74.89 -60.78
CA GLU A 93 -31.21 74.50 -60.75
C GLU A 93 -30.87 73.20 -61.49
N VAL A 94 -31.83 72.30 -61.70
CA VAL A 94 -31.65 71.02 -62.43
C VAL A 94 -32.51 71.05 -63.69
N GLN A 95 -31.86 71.03 -64.85
CA GLN A 95 -32.54 71.16 -66.15
C GLN A 95 -32.46 69.90 -67.01
N SER A 96 -31.46 69.05 -66.81
CA SER A 96 -31.42 67.71 -67.39
C SER A 96 -30.93 66.69 -66.36
N LEU A 97 -31.43 65.46 -66.47
CA LEU A 97 -31.20 64.37 -65.52
C LEU A 97 -31.02 63.07 -66.29
N VAL A 98 -30.10 62.23 -65.82
CA VAL A 98 -29.96 60.85 -66.29
C VAL A 98 -29.79 59.92 -65.11
N ILE A 99 -30.57 58.84 -65.10
CA ILE A 99 -30.49 57.77 -64.10
C ILE A 99 -30.24 56.47 -64.85
N VAL A 100 -29.08 55.87 -64.64
CA VAL A 100 -28.71 54.56 -65.22
C VAL A 100 -28.70 53.50 -64.12
N PRO A 101 -29.03 52.24 -64.45
CA PRO A 101 -28.93 51.14 -63.49
C PRO A 101 -27.45 50.75 -63.28
N LEU A 102 -27.10 50.43 -62.03
CA LEU A 102 -25.84 49.75 -61.72
C LEU A 102 -26.06 48.25 -61.90
N ARG A 103 -25.66 47.72 -63.06
CA ARG A 103 -25.87 46.31 -63.43
C ARG A 103 -24.61 45.48 -63.22
N PHE A 104 -24.76 44.36 -62.53
CA PHE A 104 -23.76 43.29 -62.47
C PHE A 104 -24.40 41.98 -62.94
N GLY A 105 -24.01 41.51 -64.13
CA GLY A 105 -24.75 40.45 -64.82
C GLY A 105 -26.21 40.86 -65.06
N ASP A 106 -27.15 40.00 -64.64
CA ASP A 106 -28.60 40.26 -64.72
C ASP A 106 -29.17 41.00 -63.49
N GLN A 107 -28.35 41.28 -62.48
CA GLN A 107 -28.78 41.92 -61.24
C GLN A 107 -28.55 43.43 -61.28
N ILE A 108 -29.54 44.18 -60.78
CA ILE A 108 -29.42 45.61 -60.54
C ILE A 108 -29.11 45.81 -59.05
N ILE A 109 -27.94 46.36 -58.76
CA ILE A 109 -27.47 46.55 -57.39
C ILE A 109 -27.62 48.00 -56.90
N GLY A 110 -28.23 48.85 -57.72
CA GLY A 110 -28.43 50.25 -57.44
C GLY A 110 -28.64 51.10 -58.70
N THR A 111 -28.54 52.41 -58.55
CA THR A 111 -28.68 53.38 -59.65
C THR A 111 -27.60 54.44 -59.56
N LEU A 112 -27.07 54.87 -60.71
CA LEU A 112 -26.22 56.04 -60.83
C LEU A 112 -27.03 57.19 -61.44
N GLU A 113 -27.05 58.32 -60.76
CA GLU A 113 -27.84 59.50 -61.08
C GLU A 113 -26.92 60.69 -61.32
N LEU A 114 -27.05 61.33 -62.49
CA LEU A 114 -26.33 62.55 -62.84
C LEU A 114 -27.32 63.65 -63.21
N GLU A 115 -27.07 64.85 -62.70
CA GLU A 115 -27.87 66.04 -62.96
C GLU A 115 -27.03 67.12 -63.61
N HIS A 116 -27.65 67.96 -64.43
CA HIS A 116 -27.01 69.12 -65.02
C HIS A 116 -27.94 70.34 -65.05
N HIS A 117 -27.36 71.54 -64.91
CA HIS A 117 -28.08 72.82 -64.85
C HIS A 117 -28.50 73.38 -66.22
N LYS A 118 -28.22 72.65 -67.32
CA LYS A 118 -28.57 73.02 -68.69
C LYS A 118 -29.44 71.94 -69.30
N LYS A 119 -30.48 72.33 -70.04
CA LYS A 119 -31.31 71.41 -70.85
C LYS A 119 -30.48 70.72 -71.93
N HIS A 120 -30.89 69.51 -72.32
CA HIS A 120 -30.29 68.71 -73.39
C HIS A 120 -28.78 68.45 -73.22
N CYS A 121 -28.31 68.31 -71.97
CA CYS A 121 -26.89 68.13 -71.69
C CYS A 121 -26.38 66.71 -72.02
N TYR A 122 -27.18 65.68 -71.75
CA TYR A 122 -26.77 64.28 -71.90
C TYR A 122 -27.17 63.73 -73.27
N ARG A 123 -26.24 63.74 -74.23
CA ARG A 123 -26.47 63.18 -75.56
C ARG A 123 -26.28 61.67 -75.54
N ARG A 124 -26.64 61.03 -76.66
CA ARG A 124 -26.54 59.57 -76.83
C ARG A 124 -25.15 59.00 -76.53
N GLN A 125 -24.08 59.74 -76.87
CA GLN A 125 -22.70 59.35 -76.58
C GLN A 125 -22.38 59.44 -75.08
N ASP A 126 -22.86 60.49 -74.40
CA ASP A 126 -22.68 60.67 -72.95
C ASP A 126 -23.40 59.55 -72.19
N ILE A 127 -24.62 59.19 -72.60
CA ILE A 127 -25.38 58.09 -71.98
C ILE A 127 -24.63 56.75 -72.08
N LEU A 128 -24.00 56.45 -73.22
CA LEU A 128 -23.18 55.24 -73.39
C LEU A 128 -21.97 55.25 -72.44
N THR A 129 -21.30 56.41 -72.31
CA THR A 129 -20.17 56.59 -71.40
C THR A 129 -20.61 56.45 -69.93
N ILE A 130 -21.71 57.07 -69.52
CA ILE A 130 -22.28 56.98 -68.17
C ILE A 130 -22.68 55.53 -67.86
N THR A 131 -23.31 54.83 -68.81
CA THR A 131 -23.69 53.41 -68.65
C THR A 131 -22.45 52.52 -68.49
N THR A 132 -21.37 52.83 -69.21
CA THR A 132 -20.10 52.09 -69.08
C THR A 132 -19.50 52.26 -67.68
N PHE A 133 -19.50 53.48 -67.14
CA PHE A 133 -19.06 53.73 -65.76
C PHE A 133 -19.96 53.07 -64.73
N ALA A 134 -21.28 53.07 -64.97
CA ALA A 134 -22.23 52.39 -64.10
C ALA A 134 -21.97 50.89 -64.01
N SER A 135 -21.64 50.21 -65.13
CA SER A 135 -21.25 48.80 -65.13
C SER A 135 -19.92 48.56 -64.40
N GLN A 136 -18.94 49.45 -64.55
CA GLN A 136 -17.66 49.37 -63.83
C GLN A 136 -17.83 49.58 -62.31
N LEU A 137 -18.67 50.55 -61.91
CA LEU A 137 -19.05 50.80 -60.53
C LEU A 137 -19.79 49.59 -59.95
N ALA A 138 -20.72 49.02 -60.71
CA ALA A 138 -21.49 47.87 -60.27
C ALA A 138 -20.57 46.66 -60.00
N THR A 139 -19.60 46.43 -60.88
CA THR A 139 -18.58 45.38 -60.72
C THR A 139 -17.71 45.62 -59.48
N ALA A 140 -17.23 46.84 -59.26
CA ALA A 140 -16.41 47.18 -58.10
C ALA A 140 -17.16 47.02 -56.76
N VAL A 141 -18.43 47.44 -56.71
CA VAL A 141 -19.31 47.25 -55.55
C VAL A 141 -19.50 45.77 -55.25
N HIS A 142 -19.86 44.97 -56.26
CA HIS A 142 -20.16 43.55 -56.08
C HIS A 142 -18.93 42.73 -55.67
N ILE A 143 -17.75 43.00 -56.27
CA ILE A 143 -16.48 42.35 -55.87
C ILE A 143 -16.14 42.69 -54.41
N THR A 144 -16.37 43.93 -53.99
CA THR A 144 -16.11 44.37 -52.61
C THR A 144 -17.05 43.69 -51.61
N ASP A 145 -18.33 43.58 -51.95
CA ASP A 145 -19.34 42.90 -51.12
C ASP A 145 -19.06 41.40 -50.96
N LEU A 146 -18.58 40.72 -52.01
CA LEU A 146 -18.20 39.30 -51.95
C LEU A 146 -16.88 39.07 -51.19
N ARG A 147 -15.93 40.00 -51.30
CA ARG A 147 -14.60 39.87 -50.68
C ARG A 147 -14.66 39.96 -49.16
N ARG A 148 -15.46 40.86 -48.60
CA ARG A 148 -15.54 41.09 -47.15
C ARG A 148 -15.87 39.82 -46.33
N PRO A 149 -16.98 39.10 -46.58
CA PRO A 149 -17.31 37.89 -45.82
C PRO A 149 -16.29 36.76 -46.05
N LEU A 150 -15.65 36.71 -47.22
CA LEU A 150 -14.59 35.74 -47.50
C LEU A 150 -13.34 36.02 -46.65
N VAL A 151 -12.90 37.27 -46.55
CA VAL A 151 -11.78 37.67 -45.68
C VAL A 151 -12.09 37.39 -44.22
N GLU A 152 -13.29 37.75 -43.74
CA GLU A 152 -13.73 37.48 -42.36
C GLU A 152 -13.74 35.96 -42.05
N THR A 153 -14.19 35.14 -43.02
CA THR A 153 -14.21 33.68 -42.89
C THR A 153 -12.79 33.10 -42.86
N VAL A 154 -11.89 33.55 -43.73
CA VAL A 154 -10.49 33.12 -43.76
C VAL A 154 -9.76 33.49 -42.46
N GLU A 155 -10.00 34.70 -41.93
CA GLU A 155 -9.44 35.10 -40.63
C GLU A 155 -9.96 34.23 -39.49
N ARG A 156 -11.27 33.96 -39.47
CA ARG A 156 -11.87 33.06 -38.47
C ARG A 156 -11.30 31.65 -38.56
N MET A 157 -11.17 31.10 -39.77
CA MET A 157 -10.53 29.80 -40.01
C MET A 157 -9.09 29.79 -39.52
N THR A 158 -8.31 30.83 -39.82
CA THR A 158 -6.91 30.93 -39.37
C THR A 158 -6.81 30.90 -37.85
N ARG A 159 -7.67 31.66 -37.16
CA ARG A 159 -7.73 31.66 -35.68
C ARG A 159 -8.09 30.27 -35.14
N GLN A 160 -9.09 29.61 -35.73
CA GLN A 160 -9.50 28.26 -35.32
C GLN A 160 -8.41 27.22 -35.55
N LEU A 161 -7.71 27.26 -36.69
CA LEU A 161 -6.59 26.36 -37.00
C LEU A 161 -5.45 26.55 -36.00
N ALA A 162 -5.11 27.79 -35.64
CA ALA A 162 -4.11 28.07 -34.61
C ALA A 162 -4.51 27.47 -33.24
N THR A 163 -5.79 27.57 -32.85
CA THR A 163 -6.29 26.92 -31.63
C THR A 163 -6.19 25.39 -31.73
N ILE A 164 -6.57 24.79 -32.86
CA ILE A 164 -6.47 23.35 -33.09
C ILE A 164 -5.02 22.89 -32.97
N ALA A 165 -4.08 23.57 -33.63
CA ALA A 165 -2.65 23.26 -33.56
C ALA A 165 -2.12 23.30 -32.11
N GLN A 166 -2.48 24.35 -31.35
CA GLN A 166 -2.11 24.45 -29.94
C GLN A 166 -2.69 23.32 -29.09
N THR A 167 -3.96 22.96 -29.30
CA THR A 167 -4.59 21.84 -28.58
C THR A 167 -3.98 20.49 -28.94
N ALA A 168 -3.62 20.29 -30.21
CA ALA A 168 -2.97 19.06 -30.67
C ALA A 168 -1.61 18.87 -29.99
N GLU A 169 -0.78 19.92 -29.95
CA GLU A 169 0.52 19.90 -29.27
C GLU A 169 0.38 19.66 -27.75
N ALA A 170 -0.61 20.30 -27.11
CA ALA A 170 -0.90 20.06 -25.70
C ALA A 170 -1.29 18.59 -25.44
N LEU A 171 -2.14 18.01 -26.30
CA LEU A 171 -2.58 16.63 -26.18
C LEU A 171 -1.44 15.64 -26.46
N LYS A 172 -0.51 15.98 -27.34
CA LYS A 172 0.67 15.16 -27.66
C LYS A 172 1.61 15.05 -26.48
N ARG A 173 1.87 16.18 -25.82
CA ARG A 173 2.64 16.21 -24.57
C ARG A 173 1.96 15.39 -23.47
N ALA A 174 0.63 15.49 -23.35
CA ALA A 174 -0.13 14.68 -22.41
C ALA A 174 -0.01 13.17 -22.72
N ALA A 175 -0.13 12.77 -24.00
CA ALA A 175 0.04 11.38 -24.42
C ALA A 175 1.45 10.85 -24.11
N SER A 176 2.50 11.64 -24.35
CA SER A 176 3.88 11.27 -23.97
C SER A 176 4.06 11.15 -22.46
N ALA A 177 3.49 12.06 -21.68
CA ALA A 177 3.54 11.99 -20.21
C ALA A 177 2.81 10.74 -19.67
N VAL A 178 1.65 10.39 -20.26
CA VAL A 178 0.95 9.14 -19.95
C VAL A 178 1.83 7.94 -20.28
N ALA A 179 2.43 7.87 -21.47
CA ALA A 179 3.32 6.76 -21.85
C ALA A 179 4.51 6.61 -20.88
N GLN A 180 5.12 7.72 -20.45
CA GLN A 180 6.19 7.70 -19.46
C GLN A 180 5.70 7.21 -18.09
N SER A 181 4.58 7.74 -17.60
CA SER A 181 3.98 7.32 -16.33
C SER A 181 3.66 5.83 -16.33
N THR A 182 3.13 5.33 -17.43
CA THR A 182 2.84 3.91 -17.62
C THR A 182 4.10 3.04 -17.62
N GLY A 183 5.21 3.54 -18.17
CA GLY A 183 6.52 2.87 -18.06
C GLY A 183 6.98 2.71 -16.61
N VAL A 184 6.79 3.74 -15.78
CA VAL A 184 7.08 3.67 -14.33
C VAL A 184 6.17 2.67 -13.64
N ILE A 185 4.88 2.63 -13.97
CA ILE A 185 3.92 1.66 -13.41
C ILE A 185 4.36 0.22 -13.74
N ARG A 186 4.73 -0.07 -14.99
CA ARG A 186 5.21 -1.41 -15.40
C ARG A 186 6.45 -1.84 -14.60
N GLU A 187 7.38 -0.92 -14.36
CA GLU A 187 8.56 -1.21 -13.53
C GLU A 187 8.18 -1.47 -12.06
N GLY A 188 7.25 -0.66 -11.53
CA GLY A 188 6.69 -0.88 -10.19
C GLY A 188 6.05 -2.25 -10.05
N VAL A 189 5.25 -2.67 -11.03
CA VAL A 189 4.60 -3.99 -11.05
C VAL A 189 5.62 -5.13 -11.10
N ARG A 190 6.68 -5.02 -11.91
CA ARG A 190 7.76 -6.04 -11.93
C ARG A 190 8.44 -6.18 -10.57
N ARG A 191 8.66 -5.07 -9.87
CA ARG A 191 9.20 -5.11 -8.50
C ARG A 191 8.22 -5.78 -7.54
N GLU A 192 6.93 -5.42 -7.63
CA GLU A 192 5.87 -6.02 -6.81
C GLU A 192 5.75 -7.54 -7.03
N GLU A 193 5.87 -8.02 -8.26
CA GLU A 193 5.93 -9.46 -8.59
C GLU A 193 7.12 -10.15 -7.89
N GLY A 194 8.28 -9.50 -7.84
CA GLY A 194 9.45 -9.98 -7.09
C GLY A 194 9.21 -10.06 -5.58
N GLU A 195 8.63 -9.01 -4.99
CA GLU A 195 8.26 -8.96 -3.56
C GLU A 195 7.20 -10.02 -3.21
N VAL A 196 6.23 -10.26 -4.10
CA VAL A 196 5.24 -11.34 -3.97
C VAL A 196 5.93 -12.70 -3.90
N SER A 197 6.84 -13.00 -4.83
CA SER A 197 7.56 -14.28 -4.86
C SER A 197 8.37 -14.48 -3.58
N GLY A 198 9.17 -13.47 -3.20
CA GLY A 198 9.96 -13.52 -1.96
C GLY A 198 9.10 -13.63 -0.70
N GLY A 199 7.95 -12.95 -0.67
CA GLY A 199 6.97 -13.02 0.41
C GLY A 199 6.35 -14.40 0.55
N LEU A 200 6.01 -15.08 -0.56
CA LEU A 200 5.49 -16.45 -0.54
C LEU A 200 6.53 -17.44 -0.01
N GLU A 201 7.78 -17.35 -0.48
CA GLU A 201 8.88 -18.19 -0.01
C GLU A 201 9.15 -18.00 1.49
N ALA A 202 9.21 -16.75 1.95
CA ALA A 202 9.38 -16.42 3.37
C ALA A 202 8.23 -16.96 4.21
N THR A 203 6.98 -16.85 3.72
CA THR A 203 5.79 -17.35 4.43
C THR A 203 5.80 -18.88 4.54
N GLU A 204 6.19 -19.59 3.48
CA GLU A 204 6.31 -21.06 3.54
C GLU A 204 7.42 -21.50 4.49
N SER A 205 8.58 -20.83 4.46
CA SER A 205 9.68 -21.09 5.41
C SER A 205 9.22 -20.90 6.86
N LEU A 206 8.51 -19.81 7.15
CA LEU A 206 7.94 -19.55 8.48
C LEU A 206 6.91 -20.62 8.89
N ALA A 207 6.06 -21.08 7.98
CA ALA A 207 5.12 -22.15 8.25
C ALA A 207 5.82 -23.50 8.54
N GLN A 208 6.96 -23.77 7.91
CA GLN A 208 7.77 -24.95 8.24
C GLN A 208 8.45 -24.83 9.60
N VAL A 209 8.96 -23.65 9.95
CA VAL A 209 9.53 -23.37 11.28
C VAL A 209 8.47 -23.56 12.36
N SER A 210 7.27 -22.99 12.18
CA SER A 210 6.19 -23.13 13.15
C SER A 210 5.73 -24.59 13.34
N ARG A 211 5.65 -25.38 12.25
CA ARG A 211 5.41 -26.83 12.35
C ARG A 211 6.47 -27.53 13.20
N ARG A 212 7.76 -27.25 12.98
CA ARG A 212 8.85 -27.81 13.80
C ARG A 212 8.74 -27.40 15.27
N VAL A 213 8.44 -26.13 15.56
CA VAL A 213 8.23 -25.65 16.93
C VAL A 213 7.06 -26.36 17.61
N SER A 214 5.98 -26.63 16.87
CA SER A 214 4.84 -27.41 17.37
C SER A 214 5.24 -28.84 17.74
N ASP A 215 6.01 -29.50 16.87
CA ASP A 215 6.49 -30.87 17.08
C ASP A 215 7.48 -30.95 18.25
N ASP A 216 8.38 -29.98 18.36
CA ASP A 216 9.33 -29.85 19.48
C ASP A 216 8.60 -29.59 20.79
N GLY A 217 7.58 -28.74 20.79
CA GLY A 217 6.69 -28.53 21.94
C GLY A 217 5.99 -29.83 22.37
N ALA A 218 5.41 -30.57 21.42
CA ALA A 218 4.80 -31.86 21.71
C ALA A 218 5.82 -32.89 22.24
N GLY A 219 7.05 -32.87 21.73
CA GLY A 219 8.17 -33.67 22.21
C GLY A 219 8.56 -33.33 23.65
N ALA A 220 8.70 -32.04 23.96
CA ALA A 220 9.01 -31.56 25.31
C ALA A 220 7.93 -31.91 26.33
N ALA A 221 6.65 -31.82 25.95
CA ALA A 221 5.54 -32.25 26.80
C ALA A 221 5.61 -33.75 27.12
N ARG A 222 5.85 -34.60 26.12
CA ARG A 222 6.00 -36.06 26.34
C ARG A 222 7.19 -36.39 27.23
N ALA A 223 8.33 -35.75 27.02
CA ALA A 223 9.53 -35.94 27.82
C ALA A 223 9.30 -35.50 29.28
N SER A 224 8.62 -34.38 29.49
CA SER A 224 8.28 -33.85 30.82
C SER A 224 7.32 -34.77 31.58
N THR A 225 6.27 -35.28 30.92
CA THR A 225 5.37 -36.28 31.50
C THR A 225 6.11 -37.55 31.90
N ALA A 226 6.97 -38.08 31.02
CA ALA A 226 7.76 -39.27 31.33
C ALA A 226 8.71 -39.05 32.51
N ALA A 227 9.34 -37.87 32.61
CA ALA A 227 10.19 -37.51 33.75
C ALA A 227 9.38 -37.42 35.05
N SER A 228 8.16 -36.85 35.00
CA SER A 228 7.23 -36.77 36.14
C SER A 228 6.83 -38.17 36.62
N ASP A 229 6.53 -39.09 35.71
CA ASP A 229 6.18 -40.48 36.03
C ASP A 229 7.35 -41.24 36.68
N VAL A 230 8.57 -41.01 36.21
CA VAL A 230 9.79 -41.57 36.82
C VAL A 230 10.00 -41.01 38.22
N ALA A 231 9.90 -39.69 38.40
CA ALA A 231 10.04 -39.05 39.70
C ALA A 231 8.98 -39.54 40.71
N SER A 232 7.72 -39.66 40.28
CA SER A 232 6.62 -40.17 41.12
C SER A 232 6.85 -41.63 41.54
N ARG A 233 7.33 -42.50 40.64
CA ARG A 233 7.70 -43.89 40.98
C ARG A 233 8.86 -43.95 41.97
N ASN A 234 9.93 -43.18 41.72
CA ASN A 234 11.08 -43.10 42.61
C ASN A 234 10.68 -42.57 43.99
N ARG A 235 9.76 -41.60 44.07
CA ARG A 235 9.23 -41.09 45.33
C ARG A 235 8.56 -42.18 46.16
N THR A 236 7.78 -43.04 45.53
CA THR A 236 7.15 -44.19 46.22
C THR A 236 8.20 -45.19 46.70
N GLN A 237 9.19 -45.55 45.88
CA GLN A 237 10.26 -46.47 46.26
C GLN A 237 11.12 -45.92 47.40
N ILE A 238 11.45 -44.63 47.36
CA ILE A 238 12.20 -43.96 48.43
C ILE A 238 11.36 -43.94 49.71
N ARG A 239 10.07 -43.61 49.66
CA ARG A 239 9.19 -43.67 50.83
C ARG A 239 9.19 -45.05 51.49
N GLU A 240 9.10 -46.13 50.70
CA GLU A 240 9.16 -47.50 51.23
C GLU A 240 10.54 -47.81 51.86
N ALA A 241 11.64 -47.36 51.24
CA ALA A 241 12.97 -47.53 51.79
C ALA A 241 13.14 -46.80 53.14
N ILE A 242 12.56 -45.60 53.27
CA ILE A 242 12.55 -44.80 54.50
C ILE A 242 11.81 -45.55 55.61
N GLU A 243 10.63 -46.07 55.34
CA GLU A 243 9.84 -46.87 56.30
C GLU A 243 10.64 -48.07 56.82
N ARG A 244 11.35 -48.78 55.92
CA ARG A 244 12.22 -49.91 56.30
C ARG A 244 13.40 -49.48 57.16
N LEU A 245 14.01 -48.33 56.89
CA LEU A 245 15.13 -47.82 57.70
C LEU A 245 14.68 -47.31 59.06
N VAL A 246 13.50 -46.70 59.16
CA VAL A 246 12.89 -46.32 60.45
C VAL A 246 12.62 -47.57 61.29
N ALA A 247 12.08 -48.63 60.69
CA ALA A 247 11.92 -49.92 61.36
C ALA A 247 13.27 -50.52 61.82
N LEU A 248 14.32 -50.40 60.99
CA LEU A 248 15.68 -50.83 61.35
C LEU A 248 16.25 -50.04 62.54
N LYS A 249 16.07 -48.72 62.57
CA LYS A 249 16.46 -47.85 63.70
C LYS A 249 15.80 -48.30 65.01
N ALA A 250 14.50 -48.62 64.96
CA ALA A 250 13.78 -49.18 66.10
C ALA A 250 14.34 -50.55 66.53
N PHE A 251 14.58 -51.45 65.58
CA PHE A 251 15.14 -52.78 65.84
C PHE A 251 16.55 -52.72 66.48
N VAL A 252 17.42 -51.84 66.00
CA VAL A 252 18.76 -51.64 66.59
C VAL A 252 18.64 -51.06 68.01
N GLY A 253 17.72 -50.12 68.24
CA GLY A 253 17.45 -49.58 69.58
C GLY A 253 16.96 -50.64 70.58
N GLU A 254 16.02 -51.49 70.17
CA GLU A 254 15.54 -52.60 71.00
C GLU A 254 16.65 -53.63 71.28
N SER A 255 17.43 -53.98 70.24
CA SER A 255 18.54 -54.92 70.36
C SER A 255 19.63 -54.39 71.29
N SER A 256 19.99 -53.11 71.18
CA SER A 256 20.92 -52.43 72.09
C SER A 256 20.46 -52.54 73.55
N THR A 257 19.17 -52.33 73.81
CA THR A 257 18.57 -52.46 75.15
C THR A 257 18.68 -53.90 75.69
N LYS A 258 18.35 -54.91 74.88
CA LYS A 258 18.45 -56.34 75.28
C LYS A 258 19.89 -56.76 75.56
N VAL A 259 20.85 -56.33 74.73
CA VAL A 259 22.27 -56.62 74.92
C VAL A 259 22.81 -55.95 76.20
N GLN A 260 22.39 -54.71 76.49
CA GLN A 260 22.74 -54.05 77.75
C GLN A 260 22.21 -54.82 78.98
N GLN A 261 20.97 -55.33 78.91
CA GLN A 261 20.40 -56.18 79.97
C GLN A 261 21.19 -57.50 80.14
N LEU A 262 21.63 -58.11 79.04
CA LEU A 262 22.50 -59.29 79.08
C LEU A 262 23.85 -58.96 79.75
N GLY A 263 24.44 -57.80 79.44
CA GLY A 263 25.67 -57.32 80.07
C GLY A 263 25.54 -57.07 81.57
N GLN A 264 24.37 -56.62 82.05
CA GLN A 264 24.07 -56.52 83.48
C GLN A 264 23.89 -57.90 84.12
N THR A 265 23.22 -58.83 83.43
CA THR A 265 23.00 -60.20 83.91
C THR A 265 24.32 -60.95 84.03
N SER A 266 25.20 -60.84 83.04
CA SER A 266 26.55 -61.42 83.06
C SER A 266 27.34 -60.94 84.29
N ARG A 267 27.32 -59.63 84.58
CA ARG A 267 27.95 -59.07 85.79
C ARG A 267 27.39 -59.63 87.09
N ARG A 268 26.06 -59.84 87.18
CA ARG A 268 25.42 -60.48 88.34
C ARG A 268 25.88 -61.93 88.51
N ILE A 269 26.01 -62.67 87.40
CA ILE A 269 26.51 -64.05 87.42
C ILE A 269 27.97 -64.09 87.88
N THR A 270 28.83 -63.19 87.41
CA THR A 270 30.23 -63.08 87.88
C THR A 270 30.28 -62.91 89.40
N GLY A 271 29.44 -62.04 89.96
CA GLY A 271 29.33 -61.87 91.43
C GLY A 271 28.87 -63.14 92.15
N PHE A 272 27.90 -63.86 91.58
CA PHE A 272 27.42 -65.13 92.14
C PHE A 272 28.49 -66.23 92.11
N ILE A 273 29.26 -66.33 91.03
CA ILE A 273 30.38 -67.28 90.90
C ILE A 273 31.48 -66.97 91.92
N ALA A 274 31.79 -65.69 92.14
CA ALA A 274 32.73 -65.28 93.18
C ALA A 274 32.28 -65.73 94.57
N SER A 275 30.98 -65.60 94.89
CA SER A 275 30.42 -66.12 96.14
C SER A 275 30.46 -67.65 96.24
N ILE A 276 30.24 -68.39 95.15
CA ILE A 276 30.39 -69.86 95.15
C ILE A 276 31.84 -70.25 95.46
N ARG A 277 32.82 -69.56 94.86
CA ARG A 277 34.24 -69.79 95.13
C ARG A 277 34.58 -69.54 96.60
N GLU A 278 34.10 -68.43 97.17
CA GLU A 278 34.28 -68.11 98.58
C GLU A 278 33.67 -69.20 99.49
N LEU A 279 32.46 -69.68 99.18
CA LEU A 279 31.81 -70.78 99.89
C LEU A 279 32.59 -72.09 99.77
N ALA A 280 33.13 -72.39 98.60
CA ALA A 280 33.95 -73.57 98.36
C ALA A 280 35.26 -73.51 99.18
N ASP A 281 35.94 -72.35 99.20
CA ASP A 281 37.15 -72.13 100.00
C ASP A 281 36.86 -72.23 101.51
N MET A 282 35.74 -71.66 101.97
CA MET A 282 35.27 -71.82 103.36
C MET A 282 34.97 -73.28 103.70
N THR A 283 34.31 -74.01 102.80
CA THR A 283 33.98 -75.43 103.01
C THR A 283 35.25 -76.29 103.03
N ASN A 284 36.23 -75.96 102.17
CA ASN A 284 37.55 -76.59 102.15
C ASN A 284 38.25 -76.40 103.51
N LEU A 285 38.29 -75.17 104.02
CA LEU A 285 38.85 -74.88 105.36
C LEU A 285 38.09 -75.60 106.49
N LEU A 286 36.76 -75.61 106.44
CA LEU A 286 35.94 -76.29 107.45
C LEU A 286 36.18 -77.80 107.47
N SER A 287 36.26 -78.41 106.29
CA SER A 287 36.52 -79.84 106.11
C SER A 287 37.94 -80.24 106.51
N LEU A 288 38.93 -79.38 106.24
CA LEU A 288 40.31 -79.55 106.73
C LEU A 288 40.37 -79.55 108.25
N ASN A 289 39.70 -78.60 108.91
CA ASN A 289 39.60 -78.57 110.37
C ASN A 289 38.93 -79.83 110.92
N ALA A 290 37.87 -80.31 110.26
CA ALA A 290 37.21 -81.56 110.63
C ALA A 290 38.11 -82.79 110.44
N ALA A 291 38.90 -82.84 109.36
CA ALA A 291 39.86 -83.92 109.10
C ALA A 291 40.99 -83.95 110.15
N ILE A 292 41.50 -82.77 110.56
CA ILE A 292 42.48 -82.63 111.64
C ILE A 292 41.92 -83.15 112.97
N GLU A 293 40.70 -82.76 113.34
CA GLU A 293 40.09 -83.19 114.60
C GLU A 293 39.73 -84.69 114.58
N ALA A 294 39.32 -85.22 113.43
CA ALA A 294 39.11 -86.65 113.22
C ALA A 294 40.41 -87.47 113.36
N ALA A 295 41.54 -86.97 112.84
CA ALA A 295 42.85 -87.56 113.04
C ALA A 295 43.28 -87.53 114.51
N ARG A 296 42.96 -86.43 115.22
CA ARG A 296 43.23 -86.24 116.65
C ARG A 296 42.46 -87.22 117.54
N ALA A 297 41.23 -87.59 117.17
CA ALA A 297 40.40 -88.58 117.85
C ALA A 297 40.83 -90.05 117.62
N GLY A 298 41.90 -90.31 116.85
CA GLY A 298 42.52 -91.62 116.68
C GLY A 298 41.57 -92.67 116.09
N LYS A 299 41.39 -93.82 116.76
CA LYS A 299 40.57 -94.94 116.24
C LYS A 299 39.07 -94.59 116.16
N HIS A 300 38.57 -93.70 117.01
CA HIS A 300 37.16 -93.30 117.06
C HIS A 300 36.80 -92.27 115.96
N GLY A 301 37.78 -91.54 115.42
CA GLY A 301 37.57 -90.51 114.40
C GLY A 301 37.67 -90.99 112.94
N LYS A 302 38.07 -92.25 112.69
CA LYS A 302 38.34 -92.76 111.33
C LYS A 302 37.19 -92.57 110.33
N GLY A 303 35.95 -92.84 110.73
CA GLY A 303 34.78 -92.68 109.86
C GLY A 303 34.50 -91.21 109.52
N PHE A 304 34.66 -90.31 110.49
CA PHE A 304 34.53 -88.87 110.28
C PHE A 304 35.67 -88.29 109.42
N GLY A 305 36.89 -88.84 109.54
CA GLY A 305 38.03 -88.44 108.72
C GLY A 305 37.80 -88.71 107.22
N VAL A 306 37.24 -89.87 106.89
CA VAL A 306 36.90 -90.22 105.49
C VAL A 306 35.84 -89.26 104.91
N VAL A 307 34.82 -88.91 105.70
CA VAL A 307 33.79 -87.94 105.28
C VAL A 307 34.40 -86.54 105.12
N ALA A 308 35.25 -86.12 106.05
CA ALA A 308 35.91 -84.81 105.98
C ALA A 308 36.84 -84.69 104.76
N ASP A 309 37.60 -85.74 104.42
CA ASP A 309 38.42 -85.78 103.20
C ASP A 309 37.57 -85.75 101.91
N GLU A 310 36.42 -86.41 101.90
CA GLU A 310 35.51 -86.38 100.74
C GLU A 310 34.84 -85.00 100.58
N VAL A 311 34.42 -84.35 101.68
CA VAL A 311 33.92 -82.97 101.65
C VAL A 311 35.01 -82.01 101.18
N ARG A 312 36.26 -82.21 101.61
CA ARG A 312 37.41 -81.42 101.15
C ARG A 312 37.61 -81.53 99.65
N ARG A 313 37.59 -82.77 99.13
CA ARG A 313 37.70 -83.06 97.69
C ARG A 313 36.57 -82.41 96.89
N LEU A 314 35.32 -82.46 97.38
CA LEU A 314 34.17 -81.81 96.76
C LEU A 314 34.27 -80.28 96.80
N ALA A 315 34.83 -79.70 97.86
CA ALA A 315 35.07 -78.28 97.98
C ALA A 315 36.17 -77.80 97.00
N GLU A 316 37.28 -78.54 96.88
CA GLU A 316 38.34 -78.28 95.88
C GLU A 316 37.80 -78.39 94.44
N GLN A 317 36.96 -79.40 94.16
CA GLN A 317 36.27 -79.54 92.87
C GLN A 317 35.31 -78.36 92.61
N SER A 318 34.56 -77.91 93.62
CA SER A 318 33.65 -76.77 93.50
C SER A 318 34.39 -75.46 93.26
N ALA A 319 35.54 -75.25 93.92
CA ALA A 319 36.38 -74.08 93.71
C ALA A 319 36.96 -74.06 92.29
N THR A 320 37.41 -75.22 91.78
CA THR A 320 37.92 -75.37 90.41
C THR A 320 36.80 -75.09 89.39
N ALA A 321 35.62 -75.68 89.57
CA ALA A 321 34.47 -75.43 88.69
C ALA A 321 34.00 -73.97 88.73
N ALA A 322 34.09 -73.29 89.88
CA ALA A 322 33.79 -71.87 89.99
C ALA A 322 34.80 -71.00 89.24
N VAL A 323 36.09 -71.38 89.20
CA VAL A 323 37.10 -70.68 88.38
C VAL A 323 36.77 -70.84 86.89
N GLU A 324 36.56 -72.07 86.42
CA GLU A 324 36.22 -72.34 85.02
C GLU A 324 34.93 -71.62 84.58
N ALA A 325 33.90 -71.63 85.43
CA ALA A 325 32.67 -70.89 85.17
C ALA A 325 32.90 -69.37 85.16
N GLY A 326 33.79 -68.87 86.03
CA GLY A 326 34.17 -67.47 86.09
C GLY A 326 34.84 -67.00 84.81
N ASP A 327 35.78 -67.80 84.29
CA ASP A 327 36.48 -67.52 83.03
C ASP A 327 35.49 -67.51 81.85
N LEU A 328 34.59 -68.51 81.76
CA LEU A 328 33.53 -68.55 80.72
C LEU A 328 32.60 -67.33 80.77
N VAL A 329 32.19 -66.88 81.96
CA VAL A 329 31.32 -65.70 82.11
C VAL A 329 32.08 -64.41 81.80
N GLN A 330 33.38 -64.36 82.07
CA GLN A 330 34.23 -63.23 81.70
C GLN A 330 34.41 -63.12 80.18
N ASP A 331 34.55 -64.24 79.49
CA ASP A 331 34.58 -64.28 78.01
C ASP A 331 33.25 -63.78 77.43
N ILE A 332 32.11 -64.25 77.97
CA ILE A 332 30.77 -63.75 77.60
C ILE A 332 30.66 -62.24 77.84
N HIS A 333 31.16 -61.74 78.98
CA HIS A 333 31.11 -60.32 79.29
C HIS A 333 31.88 -59.47 78.27
N THR A 334 33.06 -59.94 77.86
CA THR A 334 33.89 -59.29 76.85
C THR A 334 33.18 -59.25 75.49
N GLN A 335 32.64 -60.39 75.05
CA GLN A 335 31.87 -60.47 73.80
C GLN A 335 30.63 -59.57 73.82
N VAL A 336 29.91 -59.50 74.95
CA VAL A 336 28.76 -58.58 75.10
C VAL A 336 29.22 -57.12 74.97
N GLY A 337 30.38 -56.76 75.54
CA GLY A 337 30.98 -55.43 75.39
C GLY A 337 31.23 -55.05 73.94
N GLU A 338 31.78 -55.97 73.14
CA GLU A 338 31.98 -55.77 71.70
C GLU A 338 30.65 -55.57 70.95
N VAL A 339 29.63 -56.38 71.28
CA VAL A 339 28.30 -56.25 70.66
C VAL A 339 27.63 -54.92 71.03
N VAL A 340 27.78 -54.43 72.26
CA VAL A 340 27.28 -53.10 72.66
C VAL A 340 27.90 -52.00 71.80
N GLU A 341 29.21 -52.04 71.58
CA GLU A 341 29.87 -51.03 70.75
C GLU A 341 29.45 -51.14 69.27
N GLN A 342 29.27 -52.35 68.75
CA GLN A 342 28.69 -52.56 67.42
C GLN A 342 27.27 -51.99 67.30
N MET A 343 26.41 -52.21 68.31
CA MET A 343 25.05 -51.64 68.35
C MET A 343 25.08 -50.12 68.41
N ARG A 344 25.98 -49.52 69.21
CA ARG A 344 26.16 -48.06 69.29
C ARG A 344 26.53 -47.47 67.93
N ARG A 345 27.48 -48.07 67.22
CA ARG A 345 27.84 -47.67 65.85
C ARG A 345 26.68 -47.83 64.88
N GLY A 346 25.93 -48.93 64.99
CA GLY A 346 24.71 -49.16 64.21
C GLY A 346 23.68 -48.04 64.41
N GLN A 347 23.48 -47.63 65.67
CA GLN A 347 22.55 -46.55 66.05
C GLN A 347 22.95 -45.19 65.45
N VAL A 348 24.23 -44.86 65.44
CA VAL A 348 24.75 -43.63 64.80
C VAL A 348 24.53 -43.69 63.29
N ASN A 349 24.85 -44.81 62.64
CA ASN A 349 24.71 -44.96 61.18
C ASN A 349 23.26 -44.83 60.67
N VAL A 350 22.27 -45.16 61.50
CA VAL A 350 20.84 -45.03 61.17
C VAL A 350 20.21 -43.75 61.74
N GLY A 351 20.97 -42.94 62.49
CA GLY A 351 20.48 -41.75 63.17
C GLY A 351 20.01 -40.66 62.20
N ASP A 352 20.79 -40.41 61.15
CA ASP A 352 20.59 -39.30 60.20
C ASP A 352 19.69 -39.67 59.01
N VAL A 353 19.14 -40.90 59.01
CA VAL A 353 18.33 -41.39 57.89
C VAL A 353 17.11 -40.51 57.67
N GLU A 354 16.40 -40.11 58.72
CA GLU A 354 15.14 -39.36 58.61
C GLU A 354 15.35 -37.99 57.92
N GLU A 355 16.45 -37.30 58.22
CA GLU A 355 16.77 -35.99 57.64
C GLU A 355 17.17 -36.11 56.16
N LEU A 356 18.08 -37.03 55.83
CA LEU A 356 18.52 -37.27 54.45
C LEU A 356 17.33 -37.70 53.56
N SER A 357 16.42 -38.47 54.14
CA SER A 357 15.21 -38.97 53.51
C SER A 357 14.19 -37.89 53.22
N ALA A 358 14.00 -36.94 54.16
CA ALA A 358 13.14 -35.80 53.96
C ALA A 358 13.63 -34.91 52.81
N ALA A 359 14.94 -34.63 52.76
CA ALA A 359 15.55 -33.88 51.67
C ALA A 359 15.39 -34.57 50.31
N ALA A 360 15.49 -35.90 50.25
CA ALA A 360 15.27 -36.66 49.02
C ALA A 360 13.82 -36.60 48.53
N LEU A 361 12.84 -36.66 49.44
CA LEU A 361 11.42 -36.51 49.09
C LEU A 361 11.11 -35.10 48.60
N GLU A 362 11.64 -34.07 49.25
CA GLU A 362 11.47 -32.67 48.84
C GLU A 362 12.05 -32.41 47.44
N ALA A 363 13.25 -32.95 47.16
CA ALA A 363 13.86 -32.85 45.83
C ALA A 363 13.01 -33.52 44.74
N LEU A 364 12.37 -34.66 45.04
CA LEU A 364 11.47 -35.33 44.09
C LEU A 364 10.18 -34.53 43.86
N ASP A 365 9.60 -33.94 44.90
CA ASP A 365 8.43 -33.08 44.77
C ASP A 365 8.75 -31.84 43.93
N ALA A 366 9.94 -31.25 44.09
CA ALA A 366 10.42 -30.16 43.24
C ALA A 366 10.57 -30.58 41.76
N ILE A 367 11.07 -31.80 41.48
CA ILE A 367 11.14 -32.34 40.11
C ILE A 367 9.74 -32.54 39.51
N VAL A 368 8.79 -33.07 40.28
CA VAL A 368 7.40 -33.25 39.82
C VAL A 368 6.75 -31.90 39.51
N ALA A 369 6.95 -30.90 40.36
CA ALA A 369 6.44 -29.54 40.10
C ALA A 369 7.07 -28.92 38.85
N ALA A 370 8.40 -28.96 38.72
CA ALA A 370 9.11 -28.39 37.58
C ALA A 370 8.74 -29.07 36.25
N THR A 371 8.54 -30.39 36.26
CA THR A 371 8.09 -31.13 35.07
C THR A 371 6.64 -30.81 34.70
N ALA A 372 5.76 -30.59 35.67
CA ALA A 372 4.39 -30.14 35.40
C ALA A 372 4.36 -28.74 34.76
N GLU A 373 5.17 -27.81 35.26
CA GLU A 373 5.34 -26.48 34.65
C GLU A 373 5.89 -26.59 33.22
N ALA A 374 6.92 -27.42 33.00
CA ALA A 374 7.48 -27.65 31.68
C ALA A 374 6.44 -28.18 30.68
N THR A 375 5.59 -29.12 31.09
CA THR A 375 4.47 -29.62 30.28
C THR A 375 3.48 -28.49 29.93
N ALA A 376 3.14 -27.62 30.88
CA ALA A 376 2.26 -26.48 30.62
C ALA A 376 2.89 -25.46 29.65
N HIS A 377 4.19 -25.18 29.78
CA HIS A 377 4.95 -24.36 28.84
C HIS A 377 4.97 -24.95 27.44
N ALA A 378 5.26 -26.25 27.33
CA ALA A 378 5.23 -26.98 26.07
C ALA A 378 3.85 -26.92 25.38
N GLY A 379 2.77 -27.08 26.15
CA GLY A 379 1.40 -26.92 25.64
C GLY A 379 1.11 -25.53 25.09
N ARG A 380 1.58 -24.47 25.77
CA ARG A 380 1.45 -23.08 25.28
C ARG A 380 2.25 -22.84 23.99
N ILE A 381 3.44 -23.43 23.87
CA ILE A 381 4.26 -23.35 22.66
C ILE A 381 3.55 -24.00 21.48
N THR A 382 3.00 -25.20 21.65
CA THR A 382 2.23 -25.90 20.61
C THR A 382 0.98 -25.10 20.20
N ALA A 383 0.25 -24.51 21.15
CA ALA A 383 -0.89 -23.65 20.84
C ALA A 383 -0.49 -22.41 20.03
N ALA A 384 0.55 -21.71 20.46
CA ALA A 384 1.06 -20.52 19.77
C ALA A 384 1.58 -20.85 18.35
N ALA A 385 2.24 -21.99 18.16
CA ALA A 385 2.64 -22.47 16.84
C ALA A 385 1.42 -22.76 15.94
N GLY A 386 0.36 -23.34 16.50
CA GLY A 386 -0.92 -23.51 15.81
C GLY A 386 -1.52 -22.20 15.32
N GLU A 387 -1.57 -21.18 16.17
CA GLU A 387 -2.05 -19.84 15.80
C GLU A 387 -1.17 -19.16 14.74
N GLN A 388 0.16 -19.30 14.84
CA GLN A 388 1.11 -18.81 13.85
C GLN A 388 0.87 -19.46 12.47
N ASN A 389 0.64 -20.77 12.41
CA ASN A 389 0.34 -21.44 11.14
C ASN A 389 -0.93 -20.91 10.49
N GLN A 390 -1.98 -20.62 11.27
CA GLN A 390 -3.18 -19.97 10.74
C GLN A 390 -2.89 -18.54 10.24
N ALA A 391 -2.05 -17.79 10.95
CA ALA A 391 -1.63 -16.46 10.52
C ALA A 391 -0.83 -16.50 9.21
N PHE A 392 0.06 -17.48 9.04
CA PHE A 392 0.81 -17.68 7.80
C PHE A 392 -0.09 -18.09 6.63
N ALA A 393 -1.10 -18.92 6.87
CA ALA A 393 -2.09 -19.25 5.84
C ALA A 393 -2.82 -17.99 5.33
N ARG A 394 -3.28 -17.12 6.26
CA ARG A 394 -3.90 -15.84 5.90
C ARG A 394 -2.92 -14.90 5.20
N LEU A 395 -1.65 -14.87 5.63
CA LEU A 395 -0.62 -14.06 4.99
C LEU A 395 -0.40 -14.48 3.54
N ARG A 396 -0.32 -15.80 3.29
CA ARG A 396 -0.22 -16.36 1.94
C ARG A 396 -1.38 -15.96 1.04
N GLU A 397 -2.62 -16.02 1.56
CA GLU A 397 -3.80 -15.55 0.82
C GLU A 397 -3.71 -14.07 0.45
N ARG A 398 -3.26 -13.22 1.38
CA ARG A 398 -3.08 -11.79 1.12
C ARG A 398 -1.98 -11.53 0.09
N ILE A 399 -0.88 -12.26 0.12
CA ILE A 399 0.19 -12.13 -0.87
C ILE A 399 -0.30 -12.56 -2.26
N ASN A 400 -1.08 -13.64 -2.36
CA ASN A 400 -1.71 -14.03 -3.63
C ASN A 400 -2.72 -12.99 -4.15
N ALA A 401 -3.43 -12.30 -3.26
CA ALA A 401 -4.31 -11.20 -3.64
C ALA A 401 -3.50 -10.03 -4.23
N VAL A 402 -2.35 -9.68 -3.62
CA VAL A 402 -1.41 -8.69 -4.17
C VAL A 402 -0.90 -9.13 -5.54
N ALA A 403 -0.52 -10.40 -5.71
CA ALA A 403 -0.11 -10.95 -7.00
C ALA A 403 -1.18 -10.77 -8.09
N THR A 404 -2.45 -10.98 -7.72
CA THR A 404 -3.59 -10.80 -8.63
C THR A 404 -3.75 -9.34 -9.04
N ILE A 405 -3.66 -8.41 -8.08
CA ILE A 405 -3.74 -6.96 -8.32
C ILE A 405 -2.56 -6.50 -9.20
N ALA A 406 -1.34 -6.95 -8.93
CA ALA A 406 -0.17 -6.67 -9.74
C ALA A 406 -0.38 -7.13 -11.20
N GLY A 407 -0.93 -8.33 -11.39
CA GLY A 407 -1.29 -8.84 -12.71
C GLY A 407 -2.33 -7.98 -13.44
N GLN A 408 -3.34 -7.47 -12.74
CA GLN A 408 -4.33 -6.54 -13.30
C GLN A 408 -3.71 -5.19 -13.66
N ASN A 409 -2.91 -4.61 -12.76
CA ASN A 409 -2.18 -3.36 -13.00
C ASN A 409 -1.27 -3.46 -14.23
N ARG A 410 -0.62 -4.62 -14.46
CA ARG A 410 0.16 -4.87 -15.68
C ARG A 410 -0.69 -4.78 -16.93
N ILE A 411 -1.85 -5.43 -16.95
CA ILE A 411 -2.77 -5.45 -18.10
C ILE A 411 -3.29 -4.04 -18.38
N GLU A 412 -3.71 -3.31 -17.33
CA GLU A 412 -4.19 -1.94 -17.45
C GLU A 412 -3.09 -0.98 -17.93
N ALA A 413 -1.87 -1.11 -17.40
CA ALA A 413 -0.72 -0.35 -17.88
C ALA A 413 -0.40 -0.69 -19.35
N ASP A 414 -0.53 -1.94 -19.77
CA ASP A 414 -0.35 -2.31 -21.17
C ASP A 414 -1.38 -1.64 -22.09
N ASP A 415 -2.66 -1.67 -21.72
CA ASP A 415 -3.75 -1.04 -22.48
C ASP A 415 -3.60 0.49 -22.54
N VAL A 416 -3.29 1.15 -21.41
CA VAL A 416 -3.07 2.61 -21.36
C VAL A 416 -1.89 3.03 -22.22
N ALA A 417 -0.78 2.26 -22.21
CA ALA A 417 0.36 2.55 -23.08
C ALA A 417 -0.03 2.47 -24.57
N THR A 418 -0.77 1.43 -24.96
CA THR A 418 -1.23 1.27 -26.35
C THR A 418 -2.12 2.43 -26.78
N ARG A 419 -3.06 2.85 -25.93
CA ARG A 419 -3.93 4.01 -26.21
C ARG A 419 -3.15 5.32 -26.29
N ALA A 420 -2.12 5.50 -25.46
CA ALA A 420 -1.26 6.68 -25.51
C ALA A 420 -0.46 6.76 -26.83
N VAL A 421 0.03 5.62 -27.33
CA VAL A 421 0.71 5.54 -28.64
C VAL A 421 -0.27 5.88 -29.76
N GLN A 422 -1.47 5.28 -29.78
CA GLN A 422 -2.49 5.57 -30.78
C GLN A 422 -2.92 7.05 -30.77
N ALA A 423 -3.04 7.65 -29.57
CA ALA A 423 -3.35 9.08 -29.45
C ALA A 423 -2.23 9.95 -30.04
N ALA A 424 -0.96 9.61 -29.80
CA ALA A 424 0.18 10.33 -30.37
C ALA A 424 0.24 10.22 -31.92
N GLU A 425 -0.08 9.06 -32.47
CA GLU A 425 -0.20 8.84 -33.92
C GLU A 425 -1.33 9.70 -34.52
N GLY A 426 -2.55 9.62 -33.95
CA GLY A 426 -3.69 10.41 -34.42
C GLY A 426 -3.47 11.93 -34.33
N LEU A 427 -2.71 12.39 -33.34
CA LEU A 427 -2.31 13.79 -33.21
C LEU A 427 -1.31 14.22 -34.27
N THR A 428 -0.40 13.33 -34.67
CA THR A 428 0.53 13.60 -35.78
C THR A 428 -0.23 13.76 -37.11
N ASP A 429 -1.30 12.99 -37.31
CA ASP A 429 -2.18 13.14 -38.47
C ASP A 429 -3.00 14.44 -38.41
N LEU A 430 -3.50 14.82 -37.23
CA LEU A 430 -4.19 16.11 -37.02
C LEU A 430 -3.27 17.30 -37.30
N GLU A 431 -2.01 17.25 -36.85
CA GLU A 431 -1.00 18.27 -37.16
C GLU A 431 -0.73 18.39 -38.67
N ARG A 432 -0.76 17.27 -39.41
CA ARG A 432 -0.61 17.27 -40.87
C ARG A 432 -1.81 17.93 -41.54
N ALA A 433 -3.03 17.52 -41.17
CA ALA A 433 -4.26 18.09 -41.71
C ALA A 433 -4.41 19.59 -41.40
N THR A 434 -3.99 20.02 -40.21
CA THR A 434 -4.03 21.44 -39.81
C THR A 434 -3.07 22.27 -40.65
N ARG A 435 -1.86 21.77 -40.93
CA ARG A 435 -0.90 22.42 -41.85
C ARG A 435 -1.42 22.53 -43.27
N ASP A 436 -2.06 21.49 -43.78
CA ASP A 436 -2.66 21.51 -45.12
C ASP A 436 -3.79 22.57 -45.19
N LEU A 437 -4.62 22.66 -44.15
CA LEU A 437 -5.68 23.68 -44.05
C LEU A 437 -5.13 25.10 -43.88
N GLU A 438 -4.02 25.28 -43.15
CA GLU A 438 -3.33 26.57 -43.06
C GLU A 438 -2.78 27.02 -44.41
N GLN A 439 -2.27 26.08 -45.22
CA GLN A 439 -1.84 26.35 -46.59
C GLN A 439 -3.02 26.78 -47.46
N VAL A 440 -4.17 26.09 -47.37
CA VAL A 440 -5.40 26.48 -48.08
C VAL A 440 -5.90 27.85 -47.63
N ALA A 441 -5.94 28.13 -46.32
CA ALA A 441 -6.36 29.42 -45.79
C ALA A 441 -5.44 30.56 -46.26
N THR A 442 -4.13 30.29 -46.34
CA THR A 442 -3.14 31.24 -46.89
C THR A 442 -3.37 31.47 -48.38
N MET A 443 -3.59 30.41 -49.16
CA MET A 443 -3.91 30.51 -50.58
C MET A 443 -5.20 31.32 -50.82
N LEU A 444 -6.25 31.11 -50.03
CA LEU A 444 -7.49 31.89 -50.10
C LEU A 444 -7.27 33.36 -49.70
N ARG A 445 -6.41 33.63 -48.72
CA ARG A 445 -6.01 34.99 -48.35
C ARG A 445 -5.25 35.69 -49.49
N ASP A 446 -4.38 34.97 -50.17
CA ASP A 446 -3.63 35.52 -51.30
C ASP A 446 -4.51 35.69 -52.54
N LEU A 447 -5.47 34.78 -52.77
CA LEU A 447 -6.48 34.93 -53.82
C LEU A 447 -7.37 36.16 -53.58
N THR A 448 -7.83 36.37 -52.34
CA THR A 448 -8.61 37.56 -51.96
C THR A 448 -7.83 38.87 -52.08
N ARG A 449 -6.50 38.83 -51.88
CA ARG A 449 -5.61 39.94 -52.22
C ARG A 449 -5.43 40.08 -53.73
N GLY A 450 -5.33 38.98 -54.47
CA GLY A 450 -5.20 38.95 -55.93
C GLY A 450 -6.41 39.51 -56.67
N PHE A 451 -7.64 39.34 -56.14
CA PHE A 451 -8.84 40.01 -56.65
C PHE A 451 -8.75 41.54 -56.58
N ALA A 452 -7.89 42.10 -55.72
CA ALA A 452 -7.61 43.54 -55.72
C ALA A 452 -6.62 43.96 -56.83
N ASN A 453 -5.91 43.02 -57.45
CA ASN A 453 -4.87 43.25 -58.47
C ASN A 453 -5.33 42.94 -59.91
N VAL A 454 -6.53 42.38 -60.13
CA VAL A 454 -7.04 42.10 -61.48
C VAL A 454 -7.98 43.23 -61.92
N ASN A 455 -7.37 44.26 -62.52
CA ASN A 455 -7.83 45.14 -63.61
C ASN A 455 -7.14 46.51 -63.53
#